data_AF-A0A022QW31-F1
#
_entry.id   AF-A0A022QW31-F1
#
_cell.length_a   1.000
_cell.length_b   1.000
_cell.length_c   1.000
_cell.angle_alpha   90.00
_cell.angle_beta   90.00
_cell.angle_gamma   90.00
#
_symmetry.space_group_name_H-M   'P 1'
#
loop_
_entity.id
_entity.type
_entity.pdbx_description
1 polymer ?
#
loop_
_entity_poly.entity_id
_entity_poly.type
_entity_poly.pdbx_seq_one_letter_code
_entity_poly.pdbx_strand_id
1 'polypeptide(L)'
;LDVVDPTSIAAVVEFVRINFGRLDILVNNAGVSGIELEGDLSILQEVIEGEIASIFACGTPQEVELKASGTIIETFENGEVCVRANYYGAKRITEALIPLLQLSDSPRIVNVSSTLGNLKLLSNERAKRVLSDEGNLTEDKVDEVVQEYLKDFKEGTLEYNRWPTQLSSYKVSKAALNAYTRCIAKKYPSFRINSVCPGLTRTDITCNLGPLSAEEAAESAVELALVPDGGPSGIFFYRKEVSSF
;
A
#
# COMPACT_ATOMS: atom_id res chain seq x y z
N LEU A 1 -11.66 -5.77 14.24
CA LEU A 1 -10.53 -4.84 14.27
C LEU A 1 -10.78 -3.79 13.19
N ASP A 2 -10.93 -2.54 13.61
CA ASP A 2 -10.90 -1.38 12.72
C ASP A 2 -9.51 -0.72 12.87
N VAL A 3 -8.75 -0.64 11.77
CA VAL A 3 -7.37 -0.10 11.77
C VAL A 3 -7.33 1.42 11.87
N VAL A 4 -8.46 2.11 11.71
CA VAL A 4 -8.52 3.57 11.87
C VAL A 4 -9.00 4.00 13.26
N ASP A 5 -9.46 3.06 14.09
CA ASP A 5 -9.92 3.29 15.46
C ASP A 5 -8.86 2.85 16.50
N PRO A 6 -8.23 3.79 17.24
CA PRO A 6 -7.28 3.47 18.30
C PRO A 6 -7.85 2.55 19.39
N THR A 7 -9.15 2.64 19.70
CA THR A 7 -9.78 1.76 20.71
C THR A 7 -9.88 0.32 20.20
N SER A 8 -10.26 0.13 18.93
CA SER A 8 -10.24 -1.20 18.29
C SER A 8 -8.83 -1.81 18.23
N ILE A 9 -7.80 -1.00 17.94
CA ILE A 9 -6.40 -1.43 17.95
C ILE A 9 -5.97 -1.85 19.37
N ALA A 10 -6.24 -1.04 20.38
CA ALA A 10 -5.89 -1.37 21.77
C ALA A 10 -6.57 -2.68 22.22
N ALA A 11 -7.83 -2.89 21.84
CA ALA A 11 -8.57 -4.10 22.16
C ALA A 11 -7.94 -5.36 21.54
N VAL A 12 -7.45 -5.29 20.29
CA VAL A 12 -6.80 -6.47 19.68
C VAL A 12 -5.42 -6.75 20.28
N VAL A 13 -4.65 -5.72 20.64
CA VAL A 13 -3.36 -5.90 21.33
C VAL A 13 -3.57 -6.63 22.65
N GLU A 14 -4.54 -6.18 23.44
CA GLU A 14 -4.86 -6.79 24.73
C GLU A 14 -5.37 -8.23 24.57
N PHE A 15 -6.22 -8.47 23.56
CA PHE A 15 -6.69 -9.81 23.22
C PHE A 15 -5.52 -10.75 22.89
N VAL A 16 -4.58 -10.34 22.03
CA VAL A 16 -3.44 -11.18 21.65
C VAL A 16 -2.53 -11.43 22.87
N ARG A 17 -2.26 -10.39 23.66
CA ARG A 17 -1.44 -10.49 24.87
C ARG A 17 -2.02 -11.48 25.88
N ILE A 18 -3.32 -11.40 26.17
CA ILE A 18 -3.98 -12.28 27.15
C ILE A 18 -4.03 -13.73 26.66
N ASN A 19 -4.37 -13.94 25.38
CA ASN A 19 -4.68 -15.29 24.88
C ASN A 19 -3.45 -16.05 24.37
N PHE A 20 -2.45 -15.35 23.85
CA PHE A 20 -1.29 -15.97 23.19
C PHE A 20 0.05 -15.54 23.78
N GLY A 21 0.12 -14.38 24.44
CA GLY A 21 1.35 -13.86 25.06
C GLY A 21 2.41 -13.35 24.07
N ARG A 22 2.25 -13.61 22.76
CA ARG A 22 3.09 -13.12 21.67
C ARG A 22 2.30 -13.07 20.36
N LEU A 23 2.91 -12.51 19.32
CA LEU A 23 2.43 -12.60 17.94
C LEU A 23 3.59 -12.99 17.03
N ASP A 24 3.41 -13.94 16.13
CA ASP A 24 4.47 -14.36 15.21
C ASP A 24 4.36 -13.66 13.85
N ILE A 25 3.13 -13.47 13.35
CA ILE A 25 2.85 -12.96 12.00
C ILE A 25 1.81 -11.84 12.07
N LEU A 26 2.10 -10.71 11.41
CA LEU A 26 1.14 -9.65 11.11
C LEU A 26 1.00 -9.48 9.60
N VAL A 27 -0.23 -9.57 9.09
CA VAL A 27 -0.54 -9.25 7.68
C VAL A 27 -1.43 -8.02 7.64
N ASN A 28 -0.86 -6.88 7.23
CA ASN A 28 -1.59 -5.64 7.00
C ASN A 28 -2.28 -5.70 5.63
N ASN A 29 -3.44 -6.37 5.59
CA ASN A 29 -4.25 -6.56 4.37
C ASN A 29 -5.32 -5.48 4.17
N ALA A 30 -5.85 -4.90 5.25
CA ALA A 30 -6.95 -3.96 5.18
C ALA A 30 -6.61 -2.76 4.28
N GLY A 31 -7.53 -2.42 3.38
CA GLY A 31 -7.39 -1.24 2.53
C GLY A 31 -8.62 -0.97 1.68
N VAL A 32 -8.70 0.26 1.19
CA VAL A 32 -9.78 0.76 0.33
C VAL A 32 -9.20 1.51 -0.88
N SER A 33 -9.97 1.60 -1.96
CA SER A 33 -9.55 2.27 -3.21
C SER A 33 -9.52 3.79 -3.08
N GLY A 34 -10.42 4.39 -2.29
CA GLY A 34 -10.57 5.84 -2.18
C GLY A 34 -11.28 6.49 -3.37
N ILE A 35 -11.96 5.70 -4.18
CA ILE A 35 -12.67 6.15 -5.39
C ILE A 35 -14.13 5.73 -5.35
N GLU A 36 -14.96 6.46 -6.08
CA GLU A 36 -16.29 6.04 -6.51
C GLU A 36 -16.27 5.79 -8.03
N LEU A 37 -17.18 4.93 -8.49
CA LEU A 37 -17.31 4.60 -9.90
C LEU A 37 -18.75 4.89 -10.36
N GLU A 38 -18.87 5.59 -11.48
CA GLU A 38 -20.14 5.83 -12.16
C GLU A 38 -20.11 5.26 -13.58
N GLY A 39 -21.22 4.65 -14.01
CA GLY A 39 -21.36 4.08 -15.35
C GLY A 39 -20.66 2.73 -15.52
N ASP A 40 -19.86 2.61 -16.57
CA ASP A 40 -19.18 1.36 -16.94
C ASP A 40 -17.96 1.08 -16.03
N LEU A 41 -18.11 0.11 -15.12
CA LEU A 41 -17.11 -0.24 -14.12
C LEU A 41 -15.82 -0.81 -14.72
N SER A 42 -15.83 -1.26 -15.98
CA SER A 42 -14.61 -1.76 -16.65
C SER A 42 -13.54 -0.68 -16.82
N ILE A 43 -13.92 0.61 -16.70
CA ILE A 43 -13.00 1.74 -16.66
C ILE A 43 -11.89 1.56 -15.61
N LEU A 44 -12.22 0.96 -14.47
CA LEU A 44 -11.23 0.74 -13.41
C LEU A 44 -10.14 -0.24 -13.87
N GLN A 45 -10.52 -1.32 -14.54
CA GLN A 45 -9.56 -2.29 -15.06
C GLN A 45 -8.69 -1.68 -16.16
N GLU A 46 -9.29 -0.97 -17.13
CA GLU A 46 -8.54 -0.32 -18.21
C GLU A 46 -7.49 0.67 -17.69
N VAL A 47 -7.87 1.48 -16.70
CA VAL A 47 -6.96 2.45 -16.06
C VAL A 47 -5.83 1.73 -15.33
N ILE A 48 -6.13 0.70 -14.53
CA ILE A 48 -5.09 -0.03 -13.80
C ILE A 48 -4.12 -0.71 -14.77
N GLU A 49 -4.62 -1.33 -15.82
CA GLU A 49 -3.78 -1.99 -16.84
C GLU A 49 -2.91 -0.98 -17.58
N GLY A 50 -3.44 0.19 -17.93
CA GLY A 50 -2.67 1.28 -18.56
C GLY A 50 -1.56 1.81 -17.66
N GLU A 51 -1.85 2.06 -16.39
CA GLU A 51 -0.87 2.50 -15.40
C GLU A 51 0.24 1.46 -15.19
N ILE A 52 -0.13 0.18 -15.06
CA ILE A 52 0.85 -0.92 -14.92
C ILE A 52 1.70 -1.04 -16.18
N ALA A 53 1.09 -0.98 -17.37
CA ALA A 53 1.83 -1.02 -18.63
C ALA A 53 2.86 0.12 -18.71
N SER A 54 2.51 1.32 -18.23
CA SER A 54 3.42 2.47 -18.23
C SER A 54 4.67 2.27 -17.35
N ILE A 55 4.58 1.51 -16.26
CA ILE A 55 5.73 1.20 -15.38
C ILE A 55 6.76 0.34 -16.10
N PHE A 56 6.30 -0.59 -16.94
CA PHE A 56 7.12 -1.58 -17.65
C PHE A 56 7.47 -1.17 -19.08
N ALA A 57 6.86 -0.11 -19.62
CA ALA A 57 7.19 0.42 -20.93
C ALA A 57 8.60 1.04 -20.95
N CYS A 58 9.46 0.54 -21.84
CA CYS A 58 10.74 1.16 -22.19
C CYS A 58 10.54 2.14 -23.35
N GLY A 59 9.89 3.29 -23.16
CA GLY A 59 9.69 4.25 -24.25
C GLY A 59 8.54 5.23 -24.07
N THR A 60 8.19 5.91 -25.17
CA THR A 60 7.17 6.97 -25.26
C THR A 60 5.84 6.56 -24.65
N PRO A 61 5.15 7.45 -23.91
CA PRO A 61 3.82 7.18 -23.38
C PRO A 61 2.89 6.75 -24.51
N GLN A 62 2.30 5.56 -24.40
CA GLN A 62 1.12 5.25 -25.20
C GLN A 62 -0.06 5.89 -24.49
N GLU A 63 -0.72 6.85 -25.15
CA GLU A 63 -2.07 7.24 -24.78
C GLU A 63 -2.95 5.99 -24.94
N VAL A 64 -3.33 5.39 -23.81
CA VAL A 64 -4.31 4.31 -23.81
C VAL A 64 -5.66 4.97 -24.00
N GLU A 65 -6.21 4.84 -25.21
CA GLU A 65 -7.58 5.24 -25.48
C GLU A 65 -8.52 4.36 -24.63
N LEU A 66 -9.15 4.97 -23.64
CA LEU A 66 -10.12 4.32 -22.76
C LEU A 66 -11.38 4.01 -23.58
N LYS A 67 -11.81 2.75 -23.57
CA LYS A 67 -12.98 2.28 -24.32
C LYS A 67 -14.23 2.31 -23.45
N ALA A 68 -14.06 2.09 -22.15
CA ALA A 68 -15.15 2.15 -21.19
C ALA A 68 -15.71 3.57 -21.08
N SER A 69 -17.04 3.68 -20.97
CA SER A 69 -17.75 4.96 -20.82
C SER A 69 -17.92 5.42 -19.36
N GLY A 70 -17.29 4.70 -18.43
CA GLY A 70 -17.39 4.97 -16.99
C GLY A 70 -16.52 6.14 -16.55
N THR A 71 -16.75 6.60 -15.32
CA THR A 71 -16.00 7.68 -14.68
C THR A 71 -15.48 7.23 -13.33
N ILE A 72 -14.21 7.54 -13.04
CA ILE A 72 -13.59 7.40 -11.72
C ILE A 72 -13.73 8.74 -11.01
N ILE A 73 -14.36 8.74 -9.84
CA ILE A 73 -14.59 9.93 -9.03
C ILE A 73 -13.68 9.87 -7.81
N GLU A 74 -12.87 10.91 -7.62
CA GLU A 74 -11.95 11.05 -6.49
C GLU A 74 -12.31 12.28 -5.68
N THR A 75 -12.90 12.07 -4.49
CA THR A 75 -13.20 13.13 -3.52
C THR A 75 -12.14 13.18 -2.43
N PHE A 76 -11.97 14.35 -1.80
CA PHE A 76 -11.05 14.47 -0.67
C PHE A 76 -11.44 13.54 0.48
N GLU A 77 -12.74 13.40 0.76
CA GLU A 77 -13.27 12.56 1.84
C GLU A 77 -12.90 11.08 1.63
N ASN A 78 -13.12 10.55 0.43
CA ASN A 78 -12.75 9.17 0.10
C ASN A 78 -11.23 8.99 0.06
N GLY A 79 -10.51 9.99 -0.43
CA GLY A 79 -9.04 10.02 -0.43
C GLY A 79 -8.44 10.01 0.98
N GLU A 80 -9.00 10.79 1.90
CA GLU A 80 -8.59 10.82 3.30
C GLU A 80 -8.84 9.46 3.97
N VAL A 81 -10.00 8.84 3.74
CA VAL A 81 -10.29 7.48 4.23
C VAL A 81 -9.30 6.47 3.68
N CYS A 82 -8.96 6.56 2.39
CA CYS A 82 -7.95 5.72 1.74
C CYS A 82 -6.59 5.83 2.41
N VAL A 83 -6.07 7.04 2.60
CA VAL A 83 -4.79 7.27 3.25
C VAL A 83 -4.81 6.81 4.72
N ARG A 84 -5.90 7.08 5.43
CA ARG A 84 -6.06 6.66 6.83
C ARG A 84 -6.05 5.15 6.99
N ALA A 85 -6.75 4.40 6.13
CA ALA A 85 -6.80 2.95 6.21
C ALA A 85 -5.51 2.30 5.69
N ASN A 86 -5.09 2.67 4.49
CA ASN A 86 -4.02 1.98 3.76
C ASN A 86 -2.63 2.23 4.33
N TYR A 87 -2.37 3.46 4.82
CA TYR A 87 -1.07 3.86 5.33
C TYR A 87 -1.08 3.96 6.87
N TYR A 88 -1.84 4.91 7.42
CA TYR A 88 -1.81 5.13 8.86
C TYR A 88 -2.37 3.95 9.66
N GLY A 89 -3.38 3.25 9.14
CA GLY A 89 -3.94 2.07 9.77
C GLY A 89 -2.90 0.96 9.91
N ALA A 90 -2.21 0.63 8.82
CA ALA A 90 -1.10 -0.33 8.79
C ALA A 90 0.06 0.09 9.71
N LYS A 91 0.42 1.38 9.72
CA LYS A 91 1.45 1.93 10.62
C LYS A 91 1.07 1.74 12.09
N ARG A 92 -0.10 2.22 12.50
CA ARG A 92 -0.55 2.17 13.91
C ARG A 92 -0.70 0.76 14.45
N ILE A 93 -1.33 -0.15 13.69
CA ILE A 93 -1.50 -1.54 14.14
C ILE A 93 -0.15 -2.24 14.25
N THR A 94 0.78 -1.94 13.34
CA THR A 94 2.15 -2.45 13.40
C THR A 94 2.85 -1.95 14.66
N GLU A 95 2.89 -0.64 14.89
CA GLU A 95 3.51 -0.04 16.08
C GLU A 95 2.95 -0.64 17.39
N ALA A 96 1.63 -0.82 17.45
CA ALA A 96 0.95 -1.36 18.62
C ALA A 96 1.27 -2.85 18.88
N LEU A 97 1.54 -3.62 17.82
CA LEU A 97 1.85 -5.06 17.91
C LEU A 97 3.35 -5.37 17.96
N ILE A 98 4.24 -4.41 17.69
CA ILE A 98 5.70 -4.59 17.78
C ILE A 98 6.13 -5.26 19.11
N PRO A 99 5.65 -4.83 20.30
CA PRO A 99 6.08 -5.46 21.55
C PRO A 99 5.74 -6.95 21.63
N LEU A 100 4.64 -7.38 21.01
CA LEU A 100 4.24 -8.80 20.97
C LEU A 100 4.98 -9.57 19.88
N LEU A 101 5.30 -8.92 18.76
CA LEU A 101 6.13 -9.49 17.70
C LEU A 101 7.57 -9.71 18.16
N GLN A 102 8.12 -8.84 19.00
CA GLN A 102 9.45 -8.99 19.57
C GLN A 102 9.61 -10.24 20.46
N LEU A 103 8.49 -10.85 20.89
CA LEU A 103 8.47 -12.09 21.67
C LEU A 103 8.43 -13.35 20.79
N SER A 104 8.31 -13.18 19.46
CA SER A 104 8.46 -14.28 18.50
C SER A 104 9.94 -14.57 18.24
N ASP A 105 10.27 -15.85 18.08
CA ASP A 105 11.60 -16.26 17.61
C ASP A 105 11.80 -15.95 16.12
N SER A 106 10.71 -15.70 15.38
CA SER A 106 10.70 -15.55 13.93
C SER A 106 9.62 -14.55 13.46
N PRO A 107 9.69 -13.26 13.84
CA PRO A 107 8.63 -12.29 13.57
C PRO A 107 8.53 -11.91 12.09
N ARG A 108 7.29 -11.85 11.59
CA ARG A 108 6.96 -11.53 10.19
C ARG A 108 5.93 -10.41 10.10
N ILE A 109 6.17 -9.46 9.20
CA ILE A 109 5.18 -8.44 8.82
C ILE A 109 5.06 -8.43 7.29
N VAL A 110 3.83 -8.60 6.81
CA VAL A 110 3.49 -8.52 5.38
C VAL A 110 2.55 -7.35 5.17
N ASN A 111 2.99 -6.37 4.40
CA ASN A 111 2.17 -5.23 4.00
C ASN A 111 1.59 -5.49 2.60
N VAL A 112 0.27 -5.68 2.50
CA VAL A 112 -0.39 -5.85 1.20
C VAL A 112 -0.46 -4.49 0.51
N SER A 113 0.43 -4.32 -0.46
CA SER A 113 0.62 -3.09 -1.22
C SER A 113 0.10 -3.24 -2.65
N SER A 114 0.57 -2.39 -3.57
CA SER A 114 0.18 -2.42 -4.98
C SER A 114 1.34 -1.97 -5.86
N THR A 115 1.41 -2.50 -7.09
CA THR A 115 2.26 -1.98 -8.16
C THR A 115 1.94 -0.51 -8.46
N LEU A 116 0.72 -0.05 -8.18
CA LEU A 116 0.36 1.37 -8.29
C LEU A 116 1.07 2.27 -7.26
N GLY A 117 1.66 1.69 -6.21
CA GLY A 117 2.55 2.40 -5.30
C GLY A 117 3.97 2.60 -5.84
N ASN A 118 4.23 2.24 -7.10
CA ASN A 118 5.55 2.40 -7.69
C ASN A 118 5.90 3.87 -7.91
N LEU A 119 7.11 4.28 -7.52
CA LEU A 119 7.57 5.67 -7.58
C LEU A 119 7.64 6.23 -9.01
N LYS A 120 7.62 5.42 -10.06
CA LYS A 120 7.47 5.89 -11.45
C LYS A 120 6.11 6.56 -11.70
N LEU A 121 5.06 6.14 -11.00
CA LEU A 121 3.72 6.72 -11.10
C LEU A 121 3.51 7.95 -10.20
N LEU A 122 4.51 8.29 -9.38
CA LEU A 122 4.47 9.47 -8.52
C LEU A 122 5.14 10.65 -9.25
N SER A 123 4.32 11.50 -9.86
CA SER A 123 4.78 12.67 -10.63
C SER A 123 5.29 13.84 -9.78
N ASN A 124 5.01 13.85 -8.47
CA ASN A 124 5.51 14.87 -7.56
C ASN A 124 6.98 14.59 -7.23
N GLU A 125 7.89 15.39 -7.81
CA GLU A 125 9.34 15.20 -7.71
C GLU A 125 9.90 15.40 -6.28
N ARG A 126 9.24 16.20 -5.42
CA ARG A 126 9.63 16.31 -4.01
C ARG A 126 9.35 14.98 -3.31
N ALA A 127 8.09 14.52 -3.37
CA ALA A 127 7.64 13.28 -2.77
C ALA A 127 8.47 12.09 -3.27
N LYS A 128 8.68 12.00 -4.59
CA LYS A 128 9.49 10.95 -5.22
C LYS A 128 10.92 10.91 -4.69
N ARG A 129 11.58 12.08 -4.56
CA ARG A 129 12.94 12.16 -3.99
C ARG A 129 12.98 11.72 -2.54
N VAL A 130 12.02 12.17 -1.73
CA VAL A 130 11.93 11.80 -0.31
C VAL A 130 11.73 10.30 -0.15
N LEU A 131 10.77 9.71 -0.88
CA LEU A 131 10.43 8.28 -0.75
C LEU A 131 11.48 7.34 -1.36
N SER A 132 12.30 7.79 -2.32
CA SER A 132 13.36 6.99 -2.93
C SER A 132 14.70 7.01 -2.16
N ASP A 133 14.95 8.01 -1.32
CA ASP A 133 16.22 8.17 -0.59
C ASP A 133 16.37 7.15 0.56
N GLU A 134 16.86 5.94 0.26
CA GLU A 134 17.03 4.86 1.25
C GLU A 134 17.91 5.26 2.45
N GLY A 135 18.90 6.12 2.21
CA GLY A 135 19.88 6.52 3.21
C GLY A 135 19.24 7.35 4.33
N ASN A 136 18.33 8.24 3.95
CA ASN A 136 17.72 9.22 4.84
C ASN A 136 16.21 9.04 5.06
N LEU A 137 15.62 7.95 4.56
CA LEU A 137 14.20 7.65 4.74
C LEU A 137 13.89 7.41 6.22
N THR A 138 12.84 8.07 6.70
CA THR A 138 12.33 7.93 8.08
C THR A 138 10.82 7.95 8.06
N GLU A 139 10.20 7.42 9.11
CA GLU A 139 8.75 7.40 9.26
C GLU A 139 8.16 8.83 9.20
N ASP A 140 8.81 9.81 9.84
CA ASP A 140 8.40 11.21 9.84
C ASP A 140 8.43 11.83 8.44
N LYS A 141 9.44 11.53 7.62
CA LYS A 141 9.50 12.01 6.23
C LYS A 141 8.41 11.40 5.36
N VAL A 142 8.04 10.14 5.61
CA VAL A 142 6.91 9.53 4.91
C VAL A 142 5.60 10.21 5.34
N ASP A 143 5.43 10.47 6.64
CA ASP A 143 4.28 11.22 7.16
C ASP A 143 4.19 12.63 6.55
N GLU A 144 5.29 13.37 6.45
CA GLU A 144 5.35 14.70 5.84
C GLU A 144 4.88 14.69 4.39
N VAL A 145 5.30 13.70 3.60
CA VAL A 145 4.87 13.54 2.20
C VAL A 145 3.37 13.28 2.11
N VAL A 146 2.85 12.41 2.97
CA VAL A 146 1.42 12.07 3.00
C VAL A 146 0.58 13.27 3.48
N GLN A 147 1.06 14.03 4.46
CA GLN A 147 0.39 15.22 4.96
C GLN A 147 0.37 16.36 3.93
N GLU A 148 1.47 16.56 3.20
CA GLU A 148 1.52 17.50 2.08
C GLU A 148 0.51 17.11 1.00
N TYR A 149 0.46 15.83 0.62
CA TYR A 149 -0.54 15.33 -0.33
C TYR A 149 -1.97 15.62 0.12
N LEU A 150 -2.33 15.27 1.37
CA LEU A 150 -3.68 15.49 1.88
C LEU A 150 -4.03 16.98 1.91
N LYS A 151 -3.08 17.84 2.26
CA LYS A 151 -3.27 19.30 2.22
C LYS A 151 -3.57 19.76 0.79
N ASP A 152 -2.76 19.34 -0.17
CA ASP A 152 -2.91 19.74 -1.57
C ASP A 152 -4.20 19.20 -2.20
N PHE A 153 -4.62 17.99 -1.80
CA PHE A 153 -5.90 17.44 -2.23
C PHE A 153 -7.05 18.28 -1.71
N LYS A 154 -7.03 18.62 -0.42
CA LYS A 154 -8.05 19.46 0.21
C LYS A 154 -8.14 20.87 -0.40
N GLU A 155 -7.00 21.42 -0.81
CA GLU A 155 -6.90 22.74 -1.44
C GLU A 155 -7.19 22.72 -2.95
N GLY A 156 -7.38 21.53 -3.55
CA GLY A 156 -7.64 21.38 -4.99
C GLY A 156 -6.42 21.66 -5.87
N THR A 157 -5.21 21.50 -5.34
CA THR A 157 -3.95 21.88 -5.99
C THR A 157 -3.13 20.69 -6.48
N LEU A 158 -3.72 19.48 -6.56
CA LEU A 158 -3.03 18.26 -6.99
C LEU A 158 -2.30 18.41 -8.32
N GLU A 159 -2.98 18.88 -9.36
CA GLU A 159 -2.40 19.05 -10.70
C GLU A 159 -1.27 20.09 -10.68
N TYR A 160 -1.49 21.23 -10.02
CA TYR A 160 -0.51 22.31 -9.89
C TYR A 160 0.77 21.84 -9.20
N ASN A 161 0.62 21.08 -8.09
CA ASN A 161 1.73 20.49 -7.34
C ASN A 161 2.19 19.15 -7.92
N ARG A 162 1.72 18.78 -9.12
CA ARG A 162 2.11 17.59 -9.88
C ARG A 162 1.93 16.29 -9.13
N TRP A 163 0.91 16.18 -8.28
CA TRP A 163 0.47 14.88 -7.77
C TRP A 163 -0.22 14.08 -8.89
N PRO A 164 -0.27 12.74 -8.79
CA PRO A 164 -1.10 11.94 -9.67
C PRO A 164 -2.55 12.41 -9.57
N THR A 165 -3.26 12.51 -10.69
CA THR A 165 -4.67 12.95 -10.74
C THR A 165 -5.64 11.81 -11.01
N GLN A 166 -5.11 10.59 -11.14
CA GLN A 166 -5.88 9.37 -11.34
C GLN A 166 -5.40 8.28 -10.37
N LEU A 167 -6.34 7.68 -9.64
CA LEU A 167 -6.10 6.77 -8.52
C LEU A 167 -5.14 7.37 -7.48
N SER A 168 -5.24 8.68 -7.26
CA SER A 168 -4.26 9.53 -6.60
C SER A 168 -3.97 9.09 -5.17
N SER A 169 -5.02 9.02 -4.33
CA SER A 169 -4.87 8.64 -2.92
C SER A 169 -4.40 7.20 -2.76
N TYR A 170 -4.82 6.32 -3.66
CA TYR A 170 -4.38 4.94 -3.68
C TYR A 170 -2.89 4.82 -4.00
N LYS A 171 -2.41 5.49 -5.05
CA LYS A 171 -0.99 5.55 -5.43
C LYS A 171 -0.14 6.09 -4.29
N VAL A 172 -0.52 7.25 -3.73
CA VAL A 172 0.23 7.89 -2.63
C VAL A 172 0.26 7.01 -1.38
N SER A 173 -0.89 6.45 -0.97
CA SER A 173 -0.94 5.60 0.22
C SER A 173 -0.13 4.30 0.09
N LYS A 174 -0.11 3.67 -1.10
CA LYS A 174 0.70 2.47 -1.35
C LYS A 174 2.18 2.77 -1.50
N ALA A 175 2.54 3.91 -2.11
CA ALA A 175 3.93 4.39 -2.12
C ALA A 175 4.45 4.69 -0.71
N ALA A 176 3.62 5.30 0.14
CA ALA A 176 3.93 5.55 1.54
C ALA A 176 4.06 4.24 2.35
N LEU A 177 3.18 3.26 2.12
CA LEU A 177 3.26 1.94 2.75
C LEU A 177 4.54 1.19 2.36
N ASN A 178 4.94 1.28 1.09
CA ASN A 178 6.21 0.73 0.60
C ASN A 178 7.42 1.39 1.28
N ALA A 179 7.43 2.72 1.36
CA ALA A 179 8.49 3.47 2.04
C ALA A 179 8.55 3.15 3.54
N TYR A 180 7.40 3.05 4.22
CA TYR A 180 7.31 2.65 5.62
C TYR A 180 7.81 1.22 5.85
N THR A 181 7.50 0.29 4.95
CA THR A 181 8.03 -1.09 4.99
C THR A 181 9.55 -1.10 5.06
N ARG A 182 10.22 -0.28 4.24
CA ARG A 182 11.68 -0.14 4.25
C ARG A 182 12.19 0.48 5.56
N CYS A 183 11.50 1.50 6.08
CA CYS A 183 11.85 2.13 7.36
C CYS A 183 11.86 1.11 8.51
N ILE A 184 10.76 0.37 8.66
CA ILE A 184 10.62 -0.56 9.78
C ILE A 184 11.47 -1.82 9.60
N ALA A 185 11.74 -2.27 8.37
CA ALA A 185 12.70 -3.33 8.11
C ALA A 185 14.12 -2.96 8.57
N LYS A 186 14.54 -1.71 8.35
CA LYS A 186 15.82 -1.18 8.85
C LYS A 186 15.84 -1.04 10.37
N LYS A 187 14.72 -0.61 10.96
CA LYS A 187 14.56 -0.42 12.41
C LYS A 187 14.52 -1.74 13.19
N TYR A 188 13.98 -2.81 12.60
CA TYR A 188 13.84 -4.13 13.21
C TYR A 188 14.56 -5.20 12.37
N PRO A 189 15.91 -5.25 12.40
CA PRO A 189 16.69 -6.13 11.54
C PRO A 189 16.52 -7.62 11.83
N SER A 190 15.94 -8.01 12.98
CA SER A 190 15.57 -9.41 13.26
C SER A 190 14.26 -9.83 12.60
N PHE A 191 13.41 -8.89 12.19
CA PHE A 191 12.12 -9.18 11.58
C PHE A 191 12.29 -9.39 10.07
N ARG A 192 11.40 -10.18 9.45
CA ARG A 192 11.22 -10.14 8.00
C ARG A 192 9.97 -9.30 7.70
N ILE A 193 10.19 -8.10 7.17
CA ILE A 193 9.14 -7.12 6.92
C ILE A 193 9.15 -6.78 5.44
N ASN A 194 8.13 -7.22 4.70
CA ASN A 194 8.07 -7.06 3.25
C ASN A 194 6.72 -6.51 2.82
N SER A 195 6.69 -5.95 1.62
CA SER A 195 5.47 -5.48 0.98
C SER A 195 5.22 -6.26 -0.30
N VAL A 196 3.96 -6.46 -0.65
CA VAL A 196 3.61 -7.29 -1.81
C VAL A 196 2.39 -6.74 -2.55
N CYS A 197 2.49 -6.64 -3.87
CA CYS A 197 1.34 -6.52 -4.73
C CYS A 197 0.83 -7.93 -5.08
N PRO A 198 -0.41 -8.28 -4.69
CA PRO A 198 -0.97 -9.61 -4.96
C PRO A 198 -1.41 -9.79 -6.42
N GLY A 199 -1.31 -8.76 -7.26
CA GLY A 199 -1.82 -8.72 -8.63
C GLY A 199 -3.27 -8.24 -8.72
N LEU A 200 -3.72 -7.94 -9.93
CA LEU A 200 -5.11 -7.52 -10.18
C LEU A 200 -6.05 -8.69 -9.93
N THR A 201 -6.87 -8.58 -8.90
CA THR A 201 -7.61 -9.70 -8.28
C THR A 201 -9.09 -9.42 -8.24
N ARG A 202 -9.93 -10.41 -8.58
CA ARG A 202 -11.40 -10.33 -8.49
C ARG A 202 -11.84 -10.27 -7.02
N THR A 203 -12.13 -9.06 -6.55
CA THR A 203 -12.69 -8.76 -5.22
C THR A 203 -13.59 -7.53 -5.34
N ASP A 204 -14.29 -7.15 -4.28
CA ASP A 204 -15.18 -5.97 -4.32
C ASP A 204 -14.42 -4.67 -4.67
N ILE A 205 -13.15 -4.53 -4.27
CA ILE A 205 -12.34 -3.33 -4.57
C ILE A 205 -12.09 -3.13 -6.07
N THR A 206 -12.14 -4.21 -6.84
CA THR A 206 -11.96 -4.22 -8.31
C THR A 206 -13.27 -4.48 -9.04
N CYS A 207 -14.41 -4.38 -8.36
CA CYS A 207 -15.72 -4.75 -8.92
C CYS A 207 -15.76 -6.18 -9.48
N ASN A 208 -15.07 -7.11 -8.83
CA ASN A 208 -14.88 -8.50 -9.26
C ASN A 208 -14.21 -8.65 -10.64
N LEU A 209 -13.45 -7.63 -11.07
CA LEU A 209 -12.63 -7.64 -12.28
C LEU A 209 -11.19 -8.10 -12.00
N GLY A 210 -10.51 -8.56 -13.04
CA GLY A 210 -9.11 -8.99 -12.99
C GLY A 210 -8.87 -10.47 -13.29
N PRO A 211 -7.62 -10.83 -13.65
CA PRO A 211 -7.27 -12.20 -14.04
C PRO A 211 -7.20 -13.17 -12.86
N LEU A 212 -6.88 -12.71 -11.65
CA LEU A 212 -6.66 -13.59 -10.49
C LEU A 212 -7.91 -13.77 -9.63
N SER A 213 -8.08 -14.97 -9.07
CA SER A 213 -8.97 -15.23 -7.94
C SER A 213 -8.35 -14.73 -6.63
N ALA A 214 -9.18 -14.55 -5.59
CA ALA A 214 -8.71 -14.19 -4.26
C ALA A 214 -7.75 -15.23 -3.65
N GLU A 215 -7.95 -16.52 -3.96
CA GLU A 215 -7.07 -17.60 -3.51
C GLU A 215 -5.67 -17.48 -4.15
N GLU A 216 -5.61 -17.35 -5.47
CA GLU A 216 -4.34 -17.14 -6.19
C GLU A 216 -3.64 -15.86 -5.72
N ALA A 217 -4.39 -14.79 -5.47
CA ALA A 217 -3.89 -13.53 -4.94
C ALA A 217 -3.20 -13.69 -3.58
N ALA A 218 -3.83 -14.43 -2.66
CA ALA A 218 -3.38 -14.64 -1.29
C ALA A 218 -2.05 -15.39 -1.20
N GLU A 219 -1.72 -16.26 -2.16
CA GLU A 219 -0.49 -17.05 -2.16
C GLU A 219 0.76 -16.23 -1.86
N SER A 220 0.89 -15.07 -2.51
CA SER A 220 2.07 -14.20 -2.37
C SER A 220 2.22 -13.60 -0.97
N ALA A 221 1.11 -13.24 -0.33
CA ALA A 221 1.14 -12.73 1.04
C ALA A 221 1.42 -13.86 2.04
N VAL A 222 0.87 -15.06 1.82
CA VAL A 222 1.13 -16.24 2.64
C VAL A 222 2.60 -16.67 2.53
N GLU A 223 3.18 -16.63 1.34
CA GLU A 223 4.59 -16.99 1.11
C GLU A 223 5.53 -16.05 1.89
N LEU A 224 5.27 -14.74 1.89
CA LEU A 224 6.05 -13.80 2.69
C LEU A 224 5.79 -13.92 4.20
N ALA A 225 4.57 -14.31 4.60
CA ALA A 225 4.25 -14.59 6.00
C ALA A 225 4.97 -15.83 6.53
N LEU A 226 5.36 -16.75 5.64
CA LEU A 226 6.06 -18.00 5.96
C LEU A 226 7.52 -18.00 5.50
N VAL A 227 8.06 -16.84 5.11
CA VAL A 227 9.43 -16.75 4.61
C VAL A 227 10.43 -17.26 5.67
N PRO A 228 11.45 -18.06 5.30
CA PRO A 228 12.42 -18.58 6.27
C PRO A 228 13.22 -17.49 6.98
N ASP A 229 13.80 -17.85 8.13
CA ASP A 229 14.78 -17.00 8.79
C ASP A 229 15.96 -16.70 7.86
N GLY A 230 16.49 -15.48 7.93
CA GLY A 230 17.50 -14.99 7.00
C GLY A 230 16.96 -14.64 5.60
N GLY A 231 15.66 -14.83 5.33
CA GLY A 231 15.00 -14.41 4.10
C GLY A 231 14.99 -12.87 3.89
N PRO A 232 14.43 -12.39 2.77
CA PRO A 232 14.38 -10.97 2.45
C PRO A 232 13.62 -10.15 3.50
N SER A 233 14.04 -8.90 3.68
CA SER A 233 13.37 -7.90 4.52
C SER A 233 13.59 -6.52 3.90
N GLY A 234 12.58 -5.67 3.95
CA GLY A 234 12.57 -4.34 3.33
C GLY A 234 12.37 -4.36 1.82
N ILE A 235 11.80 -5.44 1.26
CA ILE A 235 11.64 -5.63 -0.19
C ILE A 235 10.17 -5.50 -0.61
N PHE A 236 9.95 -5.04 -1.84
CA PHE A 236 8.66 -5.07 -2.51
C PHE A 236 8.61 -6.22 -3.52
N PHE A 237 7.51 -6.97 -3.48
CA PHE A 237 7.26 -8.10 -4.38
C PHE A 237 6.07 -7.80 -5.28
N TYR A 238 6.17 -8.16 -6.56
CA TYR A 238 5.01 -8.35 -7.41
C TYR A 238 4.76 -9.85 -7.51
N ARG A 239 3.63 -10.30 -6.95
CA ARG A 239 3.37 -11.75 -6.78
C ARG A 239 4.55 -12.38 -6.03
N LYS A 240 5.27 -13.31 -6.65
CA LYS A 240 6.40 -14.05 -6.08
C LYS A 240 7.77 -13.48 -6.46
N GLU A 241 7.78 -12.43 -7.29
CA GLU A 241 9.00 -11.85 -7.85
C GLU A 241 9.38 -10.55 -7.15
N VAL A 242 10.68 -10.36 -6.90
CA VAL A 242 11.20 -9.07 -6.41
C VAL A 242 10.94 -7.99 -7.46
N SER A 243 10.42 -6.85 -7.03
CA SER A 243 10.11 -5.72 -7.90
C SER A 243 10.68 -4.41 -7.35
N SER A 244 10.85 -3.42 -8.22
CA SER A 244 11.28 -2.09 -7.82
C SER A 244 10.17 -1.35 -7.07
N PHE A 245 10.58 -0.57 -6.08
CA PHE A 245 9.73 0.44 -5.44
C PHE A 245 9.30 1.54 -6.39
#